data_AF-A0A4Q7WWV6-F1
#
_entry.id   AF-A0A4Q7WWV6-F1
#
_cell.length_a   1.000
_cell.length_b   1.000
_cell.length_c   1.000
_cell.angle_alpha   90.00
_cell.angle_beta   90.00
_cell.angle_gamma   90.00
#
_symmetry.space_group_name_H-M   'P 1'
#
loop_
_entity.id
_entity.type
_entity.pdbx_description
1 polymer ?
#
loop_
_entity_poly.entity_id
_entity_poly.type
_entity_poly.pdbx_seq_one_letter_code
_entity_poly.pdbx_strand_id
1 'polypeptide(L)'
;MGAVSTADRVPGDRAPKQDRSRATRQRLLEAAVACLAEHGWAGSTVSVVAERAGVSRGAAQHHFPTREDLFTAAVEYVAEERSTALRALFPEGAAGDRQAVVAALVDLYTGPLFRAALHLWVAASDEEPLRPRVTELEARVGRETHRIAVQLLGADESRPGVRETVQGLLDMARGLGLANLLTDDSARRERVVAQWAALLEEALR
;
A
#
# COMPACT_ATOMS: atom_id res chain seq x y z
N MET A 1 48.20 -9.43 49.51
CA MET A 1 47.29 -8.27 49.39
C MET A 1 47.41 -7.71 47.99
N GLY A 2 46.31 -7.62 47.26
CA GLY A 2 46.24 -7.15 45.87
C GLY A 2 45.38 -8.08 45.02
N ALA A 3 44.07 -8.10 45.29
CA ALA A 3 43.10 -8.92 44.57
C ALA A 3 42.95 -8.43 43.12
N VAL A 4 43.12 -9.35 42.16
CA VAL A 4 42.81 -9.15 40.75
C VAL A 4 41.30 -9.14 40.60
N SER A 5 40.73 -7.96 40.34
CA SER A 5 39.31 -7.79 40.02
C SER A 5 39.06 -8.26 38.59
N THR A 6 38.53 -9.46 38.45
CA THR A 6 37.91 -9.96 37.23
C THR A 6 36.59 -9.24 37.04
N ALA A 7 36.60 -8.16 36.27
CA ALA A 7 35.38 -7.50 35.84
C ALA A 7 34.65 -8.39 34.83
N ASP A 8 33.48 -8.85 35.27
CA ASP A 8 32.42 -9.48 34.50
C ASP A 8 32.22 -8.79 33.15
N ARG A 9 32.37 -9.55 32.06
CA ARG A 9 31.90 -9.12 30.74
C ARG A 9 30.40 -9.42 30.68
N VAL A 10 29.58 -8.38 30.84
CA VAL A 10 28.14 -8.45 30.61
C VAL A 10 27.88 -8.86 29.15
N PRO A 11 27.22 -10.00 28.88
CA PRO A 11 26.82 -10.38 27.54
C PRO A 11 25.45 -9.76 27.23
N GLY A 12 25.42 -8.63 26.51
CA GLY A 12 24.17 -8.01 26.14
C GLY A 12 24.30 -6.98 25.03
N ASP A 13 24.49 -7.41 23.78
CA ASP A 13 24.35 -6.48 22.63
C ASP A 13 24.07 -7.15 21.26
N ARG A 14 23.42 -8.32 21.24
CA ARG A 14 23.06 -8.97 19.95
C ARG A 14 21.63 -8.69 19.49
N ALA A 15 20.81 -8.05 20.31
CA ALA A 15 19.41 -7.68 20.02
C ALA A 15 19.06 -6.17 19.84
N PRO A 16 19.97 -5.24 19.47
CA PRO A 16 19.54 -3.87 19.09
C PRO A 16 19.86 -3.44 17.65
N LYS A 17 20.60 -4.23 16.86
CA LYS A 17 20.99 -3.84 15.48
C LYS A 17 19.90 -4.15 14.45
N GLN A 18 19.18 -5.26 14.63
CA GLN A 18 18.14 -5.71 13.69
C GLN A 18 16.89 -4.80 13.76
N ASP A 19 16.48 -4.39 14.96
CA ASP A 19 15.30 -3.52 15.13
C ASP A 19 15.55 -2.11 14.58
N ARG A 20 16.75 -1.56 14.80
CA ARG A 20 17.17 -0.29 14.18
C ARG A 20 17.20 -0.36 12.66
N SER A 21 17.63 -1.50 12.10
CA SER A 21 17.63 -1.75 10.66
C SER A 21 16.20 -1.81 10.10
N ARG A 22 15.29 -2.51 10.78
CA ARG A 22 13.86 -2.57 10.41
C ARG A 22 13.19 -1.20 10.46
N ALA A 23 13.38 -0.45 11.54
CA ALA A 23 12.82 0.91 11.68
C ALA A 23 13.37 1.88 10.62
N THR A 24 14.65 1.75 10.26
CA THR A 24 15.25 2.54 9.18
C THR A 24 14.64 2.18 7.83
N ARG A 25 14.47 0.88 7.54
CA ARG A 25 13.81 0.42 6.32
C ARG A 25 12.38 0.95 6.23
N GLN A 26 11.60 0.89 7.31
CA GLN A 26 10.24 1.41 7.34
C GLN A 26 10.17 2.90 7.01
N ARG A 27 11.00 3.74 7.67
CA ARG A 27 11.06 5.18 7.39
C ARG A 27 11.39 5.48 5.92
N LEU A 28 12.29 4.70 5.31
CA LEU A 28 12.62 4.84 3.89
C LEU A 28 11.42 4.53 2.99
N LEU A 29 10.63 3.50 3.30
CA LEU A 29 9.47 3.10 2.50
C LEU A 29 8.33 4.12 2.60
N GLU A 30 8.04 4.61 3.80
CA GLU A 30 7.04 5.65 4.03
C GLU A 30 7.44 6.96 3.32
N ALA A 31 8.70 7.37 3.46
CA ALA A 31 9.24 8.54 2.76
C ALA A 31 9.22 8.36 1.24
N ALA A 32 9.48 7.15 0.74
CA ALA A 32 9.44 6.85 -0.69
C ALA A 32 8.04 7.03 -1.28
N VAL A 33 7.00 6.49 -0.63
CA VAL A 33 5.61 6.69 -1.07
C VAL A 33 5.25 8.17 -1.07
N ALA A 34 5.62 8.91 -0.02
CA ALA A 34 5.33 10.34 0.05
C ALA A 34 6.08 11.13 -1.04
N CYS A 35 7.35 10.83 -1.29
CA CYS A 35 8.11 11.44 -2.38
C CYS A 35 7.48 11.18 -3.75
N LEU A 36 7.09 9.94 -4.06
CA LEU A 36 6.37 9.64 -5.30
C LEU A 36 5.03 10.39 -5.37
N ALA A 37 4.28 10.38 -4.28
CA ALA A 37 2.98 11.02 -4.19
C ALA A 37 3.05 12.55 -4.22
N GLU A 38 4.21 13.19 -4.08
CA GLU A 38 4.34 14.65 -4.13
C GLU A 38 5.09 15.10 -5.38
N HIS A 39 6.23 14.47 -5.67
CA HIS A 39 7.19 14.88 -6.70
C HIS A 39 7.15 14.01 -7.97
N GLY A 40 6.35 12.95 -7.97
CA GLY A 40 6.30 11.98 -9.07
C GLY A 40 7.59 11.18 -9.23
N TRP A 41 7.66 10.38 -10.30
CA TRP A 41 8.79 9.47 -10.55
C TRP A 41 10.12 10.21 -10.79
N ALA A 42 10.11 11.24 -11.65
CA ALA A 42 11.32 11.97 -12.03
C ALA A 42 11.93 12.76 -10.86
N GLY A 43 11.09 13.33 -9.99
CA GLY A 43 11.54 14.09 -8.82
C GLY A 43 11.97 13.23 -7.62
N SER A 44 11.75 11.91 -7.68
CA SER A 44 11.98 11.02 -6.54
C SER A 44 13.24 10.18 -6.77
N THR A 45 14.29 10.42 -5.98
CA THR A 45 15.54 9.64 -6.01
C THR A 45 15.83 9.01 -4.65
N VAL A 46 16.67 7.98 -4.60
CA VAL A 46 17.12 7.37 -3.32
C VAL A 46 17.69 8.43 -2.36
N SER A 47 18.39 9.43 -2.88
CA SER A 47 18.95 10.51 -2.05
C SER A 47 17.86 11.43 -1.47
N VAL A 48 16.86 11.82 -2.29
CA VAL A 48 15.72 12.64 -1.84
C VAL A 48 14.91 11.90 -0.78
N VAL A 49 14.70 10.60 -0.98
CA VAL A 49 14.02 9.75 0.03
C VAL A 49 14.84 9.63 1.31
N ALA A 50 16.15 9.43 1.20
CA ALA A 50 17.03 9.33 2.37
C ALA A 50 16.99 10.61 3.22
N GLU A 51 17.05 11.77 2.56
CA GLU A 51 16.92 13.07 3.22
C GLU A 51 15.59 13.20 3.94
N ARG A 52 14.47 12.92 3.25
CA ARG A 52 13.13 12.95 3.86
C ARG A 52 12.97 11.99 5.03
N ALA A 53 13.56 10.80 4.93
CA ALA A 53 13.50 9.78 5.98
C ALA A 53 14.38 10.12 7.19
N GLY A 54 15.26 11.14 7.11
CA GLY A 54 16.27 11.41 8.12
C GLY A 54 17.28 10.25 8.23
N VAL A 55 17.71 9.71 7.09
CA VAL A 55 18.64 8.58 6.98
C VAL A 55 19.82 8.96 6.09
N SER A 56 21.02 8.51 6.44
CA SER A 56 22.20 8.77 5.60
C SER A 56 22.06 8.12 4.22
N ARG A 57 22.61 8.75 3.17
CA ARG A 57 22.61 8.20 1.80
C ARG A 57 23.22 6.80 1.72
N GLY A 58 24.32 6.56 2.43
CA GLY A 58 24.97 5.24 2.46
C GLY A 58 24.10 4.17 3.11
N ALA A 59 23.38 4.50 4.19
CA ALA A 59 22.43 3.57 4.79
C ALA A 59 21.23 3.29 3.86
N ALA A 60 20.70 4.32 3.19
CA ALA A 60 19.61 4.14 2.22
C ALA A 60 20.04 3.24 1.05
N GLN A 61 21.22 3.47 0.47
CA GLN A 61 21.78 2.64 -0.60
C GLN A 61 22.08 1.19 -0.16
N HIS A 62 22.45 1.00 1.11
CA HIS A 62 22.61 -0.35 1.67
C HIS A 62 21.29 -1.12 1.74
N HIS A 63 20.17 -0.44 2.07
CA HIS A 63 18.85 -1.05 2.09
C HIS A 63 18.25 -1.22 0.69
N PHE A 64 18.44 -0.24 -0.18
CA PHE A 64 17.87 -0.19 -1.53
C PHE A 64 18.94 0.29 -2.51
N PRO A 65 19.62 -0.65 -3.20
CA PRO A 65 20.70 -0.33 -4.12
C PRO A 65 20.25 0.53 -5.30
N THR A 66 19.01 0.32 -5.76
CA THR A 66 18.42 1.04 -6.88
C THR A 66 17.16 1.79 -6.46
N ARG A 67 16.81 2.79 -7.27
CA ARG A 67 15.59 3.57 -7.12
C ARG A 67 14.35 2.69 -7.34
N GLU A 68 14.45 1.78 -8.29
CA GLU A 68 13.42 0.84 -8.68
C GLU A 68 13.13 -0.15 -7.53
N ASP A 69 14.17 -0.69 -6.88
CA ASP A 69 14.01 -1.57 -5.70
C ASP A 69 13.35 -0.83 -4.53
N LEU A 70 13.69 0.44 -4.32
CA LEU A 70 13.10 1.26 -3.27
C LEU A 70 11.60 1.46 -3.50
N PHE A 71 11.21 1.90 -4.69
CA PHE A 71 9.83 2.30 -4.94
C PHE A 71 8.86 1.13 -5.12
N THR A 72 9.29 0.01 -5.72
CA THR A 72 8.45 -1.20 -5.76
C THR A 72 8.21 -1.73 -4.35
N ALA A 73 9.26 -1.80 -3.52
CA ALA A 73 9.15 -2.22 -2.13
C ALA A 73 8.29 -1.25 -1.30
N ALA A 74 8.36 0.05 -1.57
CA ALA A 74 7.59 1.08 -0.86
C ALA A 74 6.09 0.93 -1.12
N VAL A 75 5.70 0.80 -2.40
CA VAL A 75 4.31 0.60 -2.77
C VAL A 75 3.78 -0.72 -2.23
N GLU A 76 4.57 -1.80 -2.32
CA GLU A 76 4.24 -3.10 -1.71
C GLU A 76 3.98 -2.99 -0.21
N TYR A 77 4.93 -2.43 0.54
CA TYR A 77 4.85 -2.34 1.98
C TYR A 77 3.61 -1.55 2.44
N VAL A 78 3.37 -0.37 1.85
CA VAL A 78 2.24 0.45 2.25
C VAL A 78 0.91 -0.14 1.79
N ALA A 79 0.87 -0.89 0.68
CA ALA A 79 -0.32 -1.64 0.27
C ALA A 79 -0.66 -2.76 1.27
N GLU A 80 0.35 -3.46 1.79
CA GLU A 80 0.17 -4.52 2.81
C GLU A 80 -0.30 -3.94 4.16
N GLU A 81 0.27 -2.81 4.59
CA GLU A 81 -0.17 -2.08 5.79
C GLU A 81 -1.63 -1.62 5.65
N ARG A 82 -2.00 -1.03 4.51
CA ARG A 82 -3.40 -0.63 4.25
C ARG A 82 -4.36 -1.80 4.22
N SER A 83 -3.96 -2.91 3.60
CA SER A 83 -4.73 -4.15 3.56
C SER A 83 -5.00 -4.68 4.97
N THR A 84 -4.00 -4.60 5.84
CA THR A 84 -4.11 -5.01 7.24
C THR A 84 -5.00 -4.08 8.04
N ALA A 85 -4.83 -2.76 7.89
CA ALA A 85 -5.70 -1.76 8.51
C ALA A 85 -7.16 -1.92 8.06
N LEU A 86 -7.41 -2.15 6.77
CA LEU A 86 -8.75 -2.34 6.24
C LEU A 86 -9.45 -3.56 6.86
N ARG A 87 -8.75 -4.69 6.99
CA ARG A 87 -9.29 -5.87 7.69
C ARG A 87 -9.61 -5.59 9.16
N ALA A 88 -8.78 -4.80 9.84
CA ALA A 88 -8.98 -4.45 11.25
C ALA A 88 -10.19 -3.52 11.47
N LEU A 89 -10.56 -2.71 10.48
CA LEU A 89 -11.76 -1.85 10.54
C LEU A 89 -13.06 -2.65 10.48
N PHE A 90 -13.03 -3.83 9.84
CA PHE A 90 -14.22 -4.66 9.60
C PHE A 90 -13.97 -6.11 10.05
N PRO A 91 -13.77 -6.36 11.36
CA PRO A 91 -13.46 -7.70 11.87
C PRO A 91 -14.58 -8.72 11.61
N GLU A 92 -15.83 -8.26 11.50
CA GLU A 92 -17.02 -9.06 11.18
C GLU A 92 -17.47 -8.91 9.71
N GLY A 93 -16.65 -8.29 8.86
CA GLY A 93 -16.99 -7.99 7.46
C GLY A 93 -18.15 -7.00 7.31
N ALA A 94 -18.91 -7.15 6.23
CA ALA A 94 -20.03 -6.28 5.84
C ALA A 94 -21.34 -6.58 6.58
N ALA A 95 -21.34 -7.47 7.56
CA ALA A 95 -22.53 -7.81 8.35
C ALA A 95 -23.08 -6.60 9.14
N GLY A 96 -22.22 -5.63 9.47
CA GLY A 96 -22.61 -4.40 10.17
C GLY A 96 -22.99 -3.23 9.25
N ASP A 97 -22.27 -3.02 8.14
CA ASP A 97 -22.48 -1.90 7.20
C ASP A 97 -21.77 -2.14 5.85
N ARG A 98 -22.53 -2.53 4.82
CA ARG A 98 -21.99 -2.74 3.46
C ARG A 98 -21.54 -1.45 2.80
N GLN A 99 -22.22 -0.33 3.06
CA GLN A 99 -21.85 0.95 2.48
C GLN A 99 -20.52 1.43 3.04
N ALA A 100 -20.26 1.23 4.33
CA ALA A 100 -18.96 1.52 4.94
C ALA A 100 -17.83 0.66 4.35
N VAL A 101 -18.08 -0.63 4.10
CA VAL A 101 -17.09 -1.50 3.43
C VAL A 101 -16.80 -1.02 2.01
N VAL A 102 -17.83 -0.69 1.22
CA VAL A 102 -17.67 -0.18 -0.15
C VAL A 102 -16.92 1.16 -0.14
N ALA A 103 -17.25 2.07 0.77
CA ALA A 103 -16.55 3.34 0.94
C ALA A 103 -15.06 3.11 1.24
N ALA A 104 -14.75 2.23 2.20
CA ALA A 104 -13.37 1.95 2.58
C ALA A 104 -12.56 1.27 1.46
N LEU A 105 -13.18 0.41 0.65
CA LEU A 105 -12.58 -0.16 -0.56
C LEU A 105 -12.30 0.91 -1.61
N VAL A 106 -13.21 1.88 -1.79
CA VAL A 106 -13.00 3.02 -2.69
C VAL A 106 -11.86 3.91 -2.20
N ASP A 107 -11.75 4.13 -0.88
CA ASP A 107 -10.72 4.98 -0.29
C ASP A 107 -9.28 4.45 -0.44
N LEU A 108 -9.12 3.15 -0.73
CA LEU A 108 -7.82 2.60 -1.14
C LEU A 108 -7.25 3.34 -2.37
N TYR A 109 -8.13 3.80 -3.26
CA TYR A 109 -7.79 4.43 -4.54
C TYR A 109 -7.83 5.96 -4.52
N THR A 110 -8.27 6.61 -3.45
CA THR A 110 -8.39 8.08 -3.41
C THR A 110 -7.27 8.77 -2.62
N GLY A 111 -6.36 8.00 -2.01
CA GLY A 111 -5.28 8.52 -1.16
C GLY A 111 -3.88 8.60 -1.80
N PRO A 112 -2.87 9.11 -1.05
CA PRO A 112 -1.50 9.32 -1.54
C PRO A 112 -0.81 8.08 -2.11
N LEU A 113 -1.06 6.90 -1.55
CA LEU A 113 -0.51 5.64 -2.08
C LEU A 113 -0.94 5.40 -3.53
N PHE A 114 -2.20 5.66 -3.86
CA PHE A 114 -2.70 5.46 -5.22
C PHE A 114 -2.02 6.44 -6.20
N ARG A 115 -1.84 7.70 -5.79
CA ARG A 115 -1.07 8.67 -6.58
C ARG A 115 0.38 8.21 -6.80
N ALA A 116 1.03 7.69 -5.76
CA ALA A 116 2.38 7.13 -5.88
C ALA A 116 2.43 5.92 -6.84
N ALA A 117 1.48 5.00 -6.70
CA ALA A 117 1.36 3.82 -7.57
C ALA A 117 1.12 4.21 -9.03
N LEU A 118 0.29 5.22 -9.29
CA LEU A 118 0.07 5.76 -10.63
C LEU A 118 1.34 6.31 -11.26
N HIS A 119 2.14 7.08 -10.50
CA HIS A 119 3.44 7.55 -11.00
C HIS A 119 4.37 6.39 -11.33
N LEU A 120 4.35 5.31 -10.53
CA LEU A 120 5.12 4.11 -10.80
C LEU A 120 4.61 3.34 -12.03
N TRP A 121 3.29 3.27 -12.25
CA TRP A 121 2.70 2.65 -13.44
C TRP A 121 3.04 3.40 -14.73
N VAL A 122 2.98 4.73 -14.70
CA VAL A 122 3.39 5.58 -15.83
C VAL A 122 4.89 5.42 -16.12
N ALA A 123 5.73 5.38 -15.08
CA ALA A 123 7.15 5.10 -15.28
C ALA A 123 7.38 3.73 -15.93
N ALA A 124 6.65 2.71 -15.48
CA ALA A 124 6.74 1.35 -16.01
C ALA A 124 6.20 1.20 -17.45
N SER A 125 5.29 2.08 -17.90
CA SER A 125 4.87 2.07 -19.31
C SER A 125 6.02 2.48 -20.23
N ASP A 126 6.85 3.42 -19.77
CA ASP A 126 7.90 4.05 -20.58
C ASP A 126 9.27 3.37 -20.41
N GLU A 127 9.54 2.76 -19.25
CA GLU A 127 10.81 2.11 -18.92
C GLU A 127 10.73 0.57 -18.98
N GLU A 128 11.25 -0.02 -20.06
CA GLU A 128 11.24 -1.49 -20.29
C GLU A 128 11.75 -2.32 -19.10
N PRO A 129 12.87 -1.97 -18.43
CA PRO A 129 13.39 -2.78 -17.32
C PRO A 129 12.51 -2.73 -16.06
N LEU A 130 11.72 -1.67 -15.89
CA LEU A 130 10.84 -1.48 -14.73
C LEU A 130 9.51 -2.24 -14.90
N ARG A 131 9.06 -2.39 -16.15
CA ARG A 131 7.76 -2.97 -16.49
C ARG A 131 7.48 -4.32 -15.84
N PRO A 132 8.36 -5.35 -15.91
CA PRO A 132 8.08 -6.66 -15.33
C PRO A 132 7.91 -6.60 -13.81
N ARG A 133 8.71 -5.77 -13.13
CA ARG A 133 8.67 -5.63 -11.67
C ARG A 133 7.35 -5.01 -11.22
N VAL A 134 6.88 -4.00 -11.96
CA VAL A 134 5.66 -3.27 -11.62
C VAL A 134 4.41 -4.07 -11.99
N THR A 135 4.41 -4.82 -13.09
CA THR A 135 3.28 -5.71 -13.42
C THR A 135 3.16 -6.88 -12.45
N GLU A 136 4.27 -7.46 -12.00
CA GLU A 136 4.26 -8.49 -10.95
C GLU A 136 3.71 -7.96 -9.63
N LEU A 137 4.16 -6.77 -9.22
CA LEU A 137 3.66 -6.06 -8.05
C LEU A 137 2.16 -5.76 -8.14
N GLU A 138 1.72 -5.19 -9.26
CA GLU A 138 0.31 -4.86 -9.50
C GLU A 138 -0.56 -6.11 -9.43
N ALA A 139 -0.14 -7.20 -10.07
CA ALA A 139 -0.88 -8.45 -10.06
C ALA A 139 -0.98 -9.04 -8.64
N ARG A 140 0.08 -8.92 -7.83
CA ARG A 140 0.06 -9.40 -6.43
C ARG A 140 -0.85 -8.54 -5.54
N VAL A 141 -0.72 -7.21 -5.61
CA VAL A 141 -1.55 -6.28 -4.82
C VAL A 141 -3.01 -6.35 -5.24
N GLY A 142 -3.29 -6.44 -6.55
CA GLY A 142 -4.64 -6.58 -7.09
C GLY A 142 -5.31 -7.88 -6.61
N ARG A 143 -4.61 -9.02 -6.66
CA ARG A 143 -5.12 -10.29 -6.12
C ARG A 143 -5.44 -10.20 -4.63
N GLU A 144 -4.57 -9.56 -3.85
CA GLU A 144 -4.79 -9.43 -2.41
C GLU A 144 -5.97 -8.50 -2.09
N THR A 145 -6.06 -7.37 -2.79
CA THR A 145 -7.19 -6.43 -2.65
C THR A 145 -8.51 -7.10 -3.01
N HIS A 146 -8.53 -7.90 -4.09
CA HIS A 146 -9.71 -8.68 -4.47
C HIS A 146 -10.10 -9.69 -3.40
N ARG A 147 -9.16 -10.45 -2.84
CA ARG A 147 -9.44 -11.40 -1.74
C ARG A 147 -10.03 -10.70 -0.52
N ILE A 148 -9.48 -9.54 -0.16
CA ILE A 148 -10.00 -8.74 0.97
C ILE A 148 -11.41 -8.27 0.66
N ALA A 149 -11.68 -7.75 -0.54
CA ALA A 149 -13.02 -7.32 -0.93
C ALA A 149 -14.02 -8.49 -0.85
N VAL A 150 -13.68 -9.67 -1.37
CA VAL A 150 -14.51 -10.88 -1.26
C VAL A 150 -14.79 -11.24 0.20
N GLN A 151 -13.75 -11.28 1.04
CA GLN A 151 -13.88 -11.61 2.45
C GLN A 151 -14.76 -10.59 3.19
N LEU A 152 -14.50 -9.30 3.00
CA LEU A 152 -15.22 -8.24 3.69
C LEU A 152 -16.68 -8.17 3.23
N LEU A 153 -16.95 -8.37 1.94
CA LEU A 153 -18.31 -8.37 1.42
C LEU A 153 -19.08 -9.66 1.74
N GLY A 154 -18.41 -10.70 2.26
CA GLY A 154 -19.01 -12.02 2.45
C GLY A 154 -19.43 -12.66 1.12
N ALA A 155 -18.72 -12.35 0.04
CA ALA A 155 -19.11 -12.74 -1.31
C ALA A 155 -18.78 -14.21 -1.58
N ASP A 156 -19.75 -14.97 -2.11
CA ASP A 156 -19.55 -16.35 -2.54
C ASP A 156 -19.21 -16.41 -4.04
N GLU A 157 -17.92 -16.47 -4.35
CA GLU A 157 -17.41 -16.54 -5.73
C GLU A 157 -17.75 -17.85 -6.46
N SER A 158 -18.31 -18.87 -5.79
CA SER A 158 -18.78 -20.07 -6.49
C SER A 158 -20.01 -19.81 -7.35
N ARG A 159 -20.74 -18.72 -7.06
CA ARG A 159 -21.91 -18.28 -7.82
C ARG A 159 -21.47 -17.50 -9.07
N PRO A 160 -22.00 -17.84 -10.26
CA PRO A 160 -21.67 -17.13 -11.49
C PRO A 160 -21.91 -15.62 -11.37
N GLY A 161 -20.94 -14.81 -11.78
CA GLY A 161 -21.05 -13.35 -11.80
C GLY A 161 -20.61 -12.64 -10.51
N VAL A 162 -20.47 -13.34 -9.37
CA VAL A 162 -20.07 -12.69 -8.10
C VAL A 162 -18.64 -12.17 -8.17
N ARG A 163 -17.73 -12.97 -8.71
CA ARG A 163 -16.33 -12.55 -8.93
C ARG A 163 -16.24 -11.30 -9.80
N GLU A 164 -16.94 -11.29 -10.93
CA GLU A 164 -16.97 -10.16 -11.86
C GLU A 164 -17.60 -8.93 -11.22
N THR A 165 -18.60 -9.11 -10.35
CA THR A 165 -19.24 -8.01 -9.61
C THR A 165 -18.28 -7.37 -8.61
N VAL A 166 -17.54 -8.18 -7.84
CA VAL A 166 -16.51 -7.69 -6.89
C VAL A 166 -15.36 -7.03 -7.64
N GLN A 167 -14.88 -7.63 -8.73
CA GLN A 167 -13.85 -7.01 -9.57
C GLN A 167 -14.33 -5.69 -10.19
N GLY A 168 -15.58 -5.63 -10.66
CA GLY A 168 -16.20 -4.43 -11.20
C GLY A 168 -16.27 -3.28 -10.19
N LEU A 169 -16.54 -3.57 -8.92
CA LEU A 169 -16.43 -2.59 -7.82
C LEU A 169 -15.00 -2.01 -7.74
N LEU A 170 -13.97 -2.85 -7.75
CA LEU A 170 -12.58 -2.42 -7.63
C LEU A 170 -12.11 -1.64 -8.86
N ASP A 171 -12.53 -2.03 -10.06
CA ASP A 171 -12.22 -1.32 -11.29
C ASP A 171 -12.90 0.05 -11.33
N MET A 172 -14.16 0.14 -10.88
CA MET A 172 -14.84 1.42 -10.68
C MET A 172 -14.10 2.27 -9.64
N ALA A 173 -13.73 1.70 -8.49
CA ALA A 173 -13.02 2.39 -7.43
C ALA A 173 -11.71 3.01 -7.93
N ARG A 174 -10.94 2.25 -8.73
CA ARG A 174 -9.74 2.74 -9.43
C ARG A 174 -10.07 3.92 -10.36
N GLY A 175 -11.16 3.84 -11.11
CA GLY A 175 -11.63 4.92 -11.98
C GLY A 175 -12.02 6.20 -11.23
N LEU A 176 -12.68 6.08 -10.08
CA LEU A 176 -12.99 7.21 -9.20
C LEU A 176 -11.70 7.82 -8.61
N GLY A 177 -10.76 6.98 -8.19
CA GLY A 177 -9.43 7.41 -7.74
C GLY A 177 -8.69 8.24 -8.80
N LEU A 178 -8.77 7.84 -10.07
CA LEU A 178 -8.18 8.57 -11.18
C LEU A 178 -8.86 9.94 -11.40
N ALA A 179 -10.19 9.99 -11.32
CA ALA A 179 -10.95 11.24 -11.45
C ALA A 179 -10.62 12.25 -10.33
N ASN A 180 -10.39 11.77 -9.11
CA ASN A 180 -10.05 12.58 -7.93
C ASN A 180 -8.68 13.29 -8.03
N LEU A 181 -7.82 12.93 -8.99
CA LEU A 181 -6.49 13.56 -9.14
C LEU A 181 -6.54 15.00 -9.66
N LEU A 182 -7.56 15.34 -10.44
CA LEU A 182 -7.66 16.62 -11.14
C LEU A 182 -8.68 17.56 -10.51
N THR A 183 -9.74 16.99 -9.94
CA THR A 183 -10.86 17.73 -9.35
C THR A 183 -11.35 17.00 -8.12
N ASP A 184 -11.78 17.75 -7.09
CA ASP A 184 -12.49 17.15 -5.98
C ASP A 184 -13.83 16.59 -6.46
N ASP A 185 -13.94 15.26 -6.47
CA ASP A 185 -15.13 14.54 -6.90
C ASP A 185 -15.92 13.92 -5.73
N SER A 186 -15.60 14.30 -4.49
CA SER A 186 -16.18 13.76 -3.25
C SER A 186 -17.70 13.63 -3.27
N ALA A 187 -18.43 14.70 -3.59
CA ALA A 187 -19.89 14.67 -3.65
C ALA A 187 -20.44 13.67 -4.70
N ARG A 188 -19.77 13.53 -5.85
CA ARG A 188 -20.15 12.55 -6.88
C ARG A 188 -19.80 11.14 -6.42
N ARG A 189 -18.62 10.96 -5.85
CA ARG A 189 -18.11 9.69 -5.34
C ARG A 189 -19.01 9.11 -4.24
N GLU A 190 -19.46 9.92 -3.30
CA GLU A 190 -20.42 9.51 -2.25
C GLU A 190 -21.70 8.92 -2.83
N ARG A 191 -22.30 9.58 -3.84
CA ARG A 191 -23.50 9.07 -4.51
C ARG A 191 -23.25 7.77 -5.26
N VAL A 192 -22.10 7.65 -5.94
CA VAL A 192 -21.71 6.43 -6.65
C VAL A 192 -21.49 5.28 -5.67
N VAL A 193 -20.79 5.53 -4.56
CA VAL A 193 -20.57 4.55 -3.48
C VAL A 193 -21.90 4.05 -2.92
N ALA A 194 -22.84 4.94 -2.60
CA ALA A 194 -24.14 4.57 -2.09
C ALA A 194 -24.93 3.70 -3.08
N GLN A 195 -24.93 4.07 -4.37
CA GLN A 195 -25.59 3.28 -5.42
C GLN A 195 -24.98 1.89 -5.56
N TRP A 196 -23.64 1.79 -5.55
CA TRP A 196 -22.96 0.51 -5.70
C TRP A 196 -23.11 -0.38 -4.48
N ALA A 197 -23.17 0.18 -3.27
CA ALA A 197 -23.51 -0.56 -2.07
C ALA A 197 -24.89 -1.21 -2.17
N ALA A 198 -25.89 -0.50 -2.69
CA ALA A 198 -27.23 -1.04 -2.92
C ALA A 198 -27.24 -2.15 -3.99
N LEU A 199 -26.52 -1.97 -5.11
CA LEU A 199 -26.41 -3.02 -6.14
C LEU A 199 -25.72 -4.28 -5.62
N LEU A 200 -24.67 -4.13 -4.81
CA LEU A 200 -23.98 -5.24 -4.17
C LEU A 200 -24.86 -5.95 -3.15
N GLU A 201 -25.75 -5.21 -2.46
CA GLU A 201 -26.75 -5.81 -1.58
C GLU A 201 -27.67 -6.79 -2.32
N GLU A 202 -28.10 -6.44 -3.52
CA GLU A 202 -28.96 -7.30 -4.32
C GLU A 202 -28.18 -8.45 -4.97
N ALA A 203 -26.98 -8.17 -5.48
CA ALA A 203 -26.18 -9.14 -6.23
C ALA A 203 -25.56 -10.24 -5.34
N LEU A 204 -25.29 -9.95 -4.06
CA LEU A 204 -24.63 -10.87 -3.13
C LEU A 204 -25.59 -11.64 -2.20
N ARG A 205 -26.89 -11.33 -2.23
CA ARG A 205 -27.93 -12.12 -1.54
C ARG A 205 -28.05 -13.52 -2.07
#